data_AF-B8AGB6-F1
#
_entry.id   AF-B8AGB6-F1
#
_cell.length_a   1.000
_cell.length_b   1.000
_cell.length_c   1.000
_cell.angle_alpha   90.00
_cell.angle_beta   90.00
_cell.angle_gamma   90.00
#
_symmetry.space_group_name_H-M   'P 1'
#
loop_
_entity.id
_entity.type
_entity.pdbx_description
1 polymer ?
#
loop_
_entity_poly.entity_id
_entity_poly.type
_entity_poly.pdbx_seq_one_letter_code
_entity_poly.pdbx_strand_id
1 'polypeptide(L)'
;MRWSEKVGIETFDASSVFVSIFKAPVVKSLSIILIRDVDGKTFVKALDDIIARQIKKPSAEEEQGLSTFQKTFLGRSLKQGTTVYLTWLEPSRLLVSHIQFYFNMTFIG
;
A
#
# COMPACT_ATOMS: atom_id res chain seq x y z
N MET A 1 -13.07 -16.69 -16.76
CA MET A 1 -13.23 -16.84 -15.30
C MET A 1 -14.70 -16.64 -14.97
N ARG A 2 -15.39 -17.67 -14.47
CA ARG A 2 -16.83 -17.63 -14.19
C ARG A 2 -17.01 -17.35 -12.71
N TRP A 3 -17.33 -16.10 -12.38
CA TRP A 3 -17.77 -15.73 -11.04
C TRP A 3 -19.23 -16.17 -10.89
N SER A 4 -19.45 -17.35 -10.31
CA SER A 4 -20.81 -17.78 -9.96
C SER A 4 -20.78 -18.68 -8.73
N GLU A 5 -20.70 -18.05 -7.56
CA GLU A 5 -21.56 -18.28 -6.40
C GLU A 5 -21.19 -17.25 -5.32
N LYS A 6 -22.18 -16.49 -4.85
CA LYS A 6 -22.02 -15.60 -3.70
C LYS A 6 -21.90 -16.48 -2.45
N VAL A 7 -20.72 -17.02 -2.19
CA VAL A 7 -20.43 -17.70 -0.92
C VAL A 7 -19.96 -16.62 0.04
N GLY A 8 -20.71 -16.45 1.14
CA GLY A 8 -20.31 -15.57 2.23
C GLY A 8 -18.90 -15.91 2.73
N ILE A 9 -18.19 -14.90 3.21
CA ILE A 9 -16.77 -14.94 3.63
C ILE A 9 -16.49 -16.02 4.70
N GLU A 10 -17.52 -16.62 5.29
CA GLU A 10 -17.46 -17.50 6.46
C GLU A 10 -16.97 -18.94 6.19
N THR A 11 -16.96 -19.41 4.94
CA THR A 11 -16.43 -20.77 4.58
C THR A 11 -15.32 -20.74 3.52
N PHE A 12 -14.78 -19.56 3.21
CA PHE A 12 -13.72 -19.42 2.22
C PHE A 12 -12.37 -19.76 2.87
N ASP A 13 -11.61 -20.71 2.31
CA ASP A 13 -10.16 -20.79 2.59
C ASP A 13 -9.53 -19.52 2.04
N ALA A 14 -9.54 -18.50 2.89
CA ALA A 14 -9.16 -17.15 2.53
C ALA A 14 -7.73 -17.11 1.98
N SER A 15 -6.86 -18.03 2.45
CA SER A 15 -5.46 -18.09 2.07
C SER A 15 -5.26 -18.35 0.57
N SER A 16 -5.92 -19.37 0.02
CA SER A 16 -5.78 -19.74 -1.40
C SER A 16 -6.37 -18.69 -2.33
N VAL A 17 -7.46 -18.04 -1.91
CA VAL A 17 -8.13 -17.00 -2.70
C VAL A 17 -7.33 -15.72 -2.74
N PHE A 18 -6.74 -15.29 -1.61
CA PHE A 18 -5.85 -14.14 -1.61
C PHE A 18 -4.60 -14.38 -2.47
N VAL A 19 -4.05 -15.60 -2.48
CA VAL A 19 -2.94 -15.95 -3.38
C VAL A 19 -3.38 -15.87 -4.85
N SER A 20 -4.56 -16.39 -5.19
CA SER A 20 -5.11 -16.30 -6.55
C SER A 20 -5.36 -14.85 -6.97
N ILE A 21 -5.90 -14.02 -6.07
CA ILE A 21 -6.09 -12.59 -6.32
C ILE A 21 -4.73 -11.95 -6.58
N PHE A 22 -3.75 -12.13 -5.68
CA PHE A 22 -2.42 -11.52 -5.80
C PHE A 22 -1.72 -11.89 -7.11
N LYS A 23 -1.78 -13.17 -7.51
CA LYS A 23 -1.15 -13.68 -8.74
C LYS A 23 -1.94 -13.43 -10.02
N ALA A 24 -3.20 -13.00 -9.93
CA ALA A 24 -4.02 -12.77 -11.11
C ALA A 24 -3.39 -11.69 -12.02
N PRO A 25 -3.42 -11.85 -13.35
CA PRO A 25 -2.83 -10.90 -14.31
C PRO A 25 -3.74 -9.69 -14.53
N VAL A 26 -4.11 -9.03 -13.44
CA VAL A 26 -4.96 -7.83 -13.42
C VAL A 26 -4.27 -6.75 -12.59
N VAL A 27 -4.49 -5.50 -12.97
CA VAL A 27 -4.03 -4.34 -12.21
C VAL A 27 -4.71 -4.33 -10.85
N LYS A 28 -3.94 -4.10 -9.79
CA LYS A 28 -4.43 -4.01 -8.41
C LYS A 28 -3.97 -2.69 -7.82
N SER A 29 -4.82 -2.08 -7.00
CA SER A 29 -4.44 -0.87 -6.27
C SER A 29 -4.85 -0.98 -4.82
N LEU A 30 -3.94 -0.61 -3.92
CA LEU A 30 -4.18 -0.43 -2.50
C LEU A 30 -4.12 1.08 -2.20
N SER A 31 -5.14 1.60 -1.55
CA SER A 31 -5.16 2.98 -1.05
C SER A 31 -4.97 2.99 0.47
N ILE A 32 -4.08 3.85 0.95
CA ILE A 32 -3.79 4.06 2.36
C ILE A 32 -4.07 5.52 2.67
N ILE A 33 -5.08 5.79 3.49
CA ILE A 33 -5.48 7.14 3.89
C ILE A 33 -4.91 7.43 5.27
N LEU A 34 -4.16 8.53 5.40
CA LEU A 34 -3.63 8.96 6.68
C LEU A 34 -4.71 9.67 7.51
N ILE A 35 -5.02 9.11 8.67
CA ILE A 35 -6.01 9.68 9.60
C ILE A 35 -5.44 10.77 10.51
N ARG A 36 -4.13 11.01 10.45
CA ARG A 36 -3.41 12.05 11.19
C ARG A 36 -2.15 12.45 10.45
N ASP A 37 -1.57 13.57 10.82
CA ASP A 37 -0.24 13.97 10.38
C ASP A 37 0.81 12.92 10.81
N VAL A 38 1.66 12.52 9.87
CA VAL A 38 2.77 11.59 10.09
C VAL A 38 3.98 12.07 9.30
N ASP A 39 5.13 12.20 9.95
CA ASP A 39 6.37 12.47 9.23
C ASP A 39 6.82 11.22 8.46
N GLY A 40 7.48 11.42 7.32
CA GLY A 40 7.90 10.32 6.45
C GLY A 40 8.81 9.30 7.12
N LYS A 41 9.61 9.70 8.12
CA LYS A 41 10.48 8.77 8.85
C LYS A 41 9.65 7.83 9.74
N THR A 42 8.63 8.35 10.42
CA THR A 42 7.68 7.54 11.19
C THR A 42 6.88 6.60 10.28
N PHE A 43 6.42 7.08 9.12
CA PHE A 43 5.71 6.24 8.16
C PHE A 43 6.58 5.08 7.64
N VAL A 44 7.81 5.40 7.22
CA VAL A 44 8.78 4.40 6.74
C VAL A 44 9.11 3.39 7.83
N LYS A 45 9.37 3.83 9.06
CA LYS A 45 9.69 2.92 10.17
C LYS A 45 8.57 1.91 10.43
N ALA A 46 7.32 2.38 10.46
CA ALA A 46 6.17 1.49 10.68
C ALA A 46 6.03 0.44 9.56
N LEU A 47 6.34 0.81 8.32
CA LEU A 47 6.35 -0.12 7.20
C LEU A 47 7.49 -1.15 7.32
N ASP A 48 8.70 -0.69 7.62
CA ASP A 48 9.87 -1.57 7.78
C ASP A 48 9.65 -2.63 8.86
N ASP A 49 9.09 -2.23 9.99
CA ASP A 49 8.77 -3.13 11.11
C ASP A 49 7.79 -4.24 10.69
N ILE A 50 6.89 -3.97 9.75
CA ILE A 50 5.95 -4.95 9.21
C ILE A 50 6.63 -5.84 8.17
N ILE A 51 7.41 -5.25 7.25
CA ILE A 51 8.10 -6.00 6.19
C ILE A 51 9.13 -6.96 6.78
N ALA A 52 9.92 -6.54 7.77
CA ALA A 52 10.92 -7.38 8.42
C ALA A 52 10.31 -8.63 9.10
N ARG A 53 9.04 -8.58 9.51
CA ARG A 53 8.32 -9.74 10.05
C ARG A 53 7.92 -10.74 8.96
N GLN A 54 7.66 -10.25 7.75
CA GLN A 54 7.22 -11.06 6.61
C GLN A 54 8.39 -11.60 5.79
N ILE A 55 9.41 -10.77 5.55
CA ILE A 55 10.57 -11.08 4.73
C ILE A 55 11.81 -11.14 5.64
N LYS A 56 12.15 -12.33 6.12
CA LYS A 56 13.26 -12.53 7.08
C LYS A 56 14.65 -12.36 6.44
N LYS A 57 14.77 -12.64 5.14
CA LYS A 57 16.00 -12.56 4.37
C LYS A 57 15.67 -12.02 2.98
N PRO A 58 15.60 -10.69 2.82
CA PRO A 58 15.35 -10.12 1.50
C PRO A 58 16.52 -10.43 0.56
N SER A 59 16.21 -10.64 -0.69
CA SER A 59 17.16 -10.66 -1.80
C SER A 59 17.66 -9.24 -2.10
N ALA A 60 18.77 -9.13 -2.85
CA ALA A 60 19.31 -7.82 -3.24
C ALA A 60 18.29 -6.97 -4.04
N GLU A 61 17.44 -7.62 -4.86
CA GLU A 61 16.38 -6.94 -5.58
C GLU A 61 15.28 -6.41 -4.65
N GLU A 62 14.88 -7.20 -3.65
CA GLU A 62 13.89 -6.79 -2.64
C GLU A 62 14.43 -5.65 -1.77
N GLU A 63 15.71 -5.69 -1.37
CA GLU A 63 16.37 -4.61 -0.64
C GLU A 63 16.40 -3.31 -1.46
N GLN A 64 16.74 -3.39 -2.75
CA GLN A 64 16.77 -2.23 -3.63
C GLN A 64 15.37 -1.65 -3.87
N GLY A 65 14.38 -2.53 -4.07
CA GLY A 65 12.98 -2.14 -4.21
C GLY A 65 12.46 -1.44 -2.95
N LEU A 66 12.75 -2.02 -1.79
CA LEU A 66 12.38 -1.45 -0.48
C LEU A 66 13.06 -0.11 -0.26
N SER A 67 14.37 0.01 -0.52
CA SER A 67 15.10 1.28 -0.40
C SER A 67 14.50 2.38 -1.28
N THR A 68 14.13 2.04 -2.52
CA THR A 68 13.49 2.97 -3.47
C THR A 68 12.12 3.41 -2.97
N PHE A 69 11.34 2.46 -2.45
CA PHE A 69 10.05 2.71 -1.84
C PHE A 69 10.17 3.68 -0.66
N GLN A 70 11.04 3.38 0.31
CA GLN A 70 11.26 4.19 1.51
C GLN A 70 11.65 5.63 1.17
N LYS A 71 12.61 5.80 0.23
CA LYS A 71 13.06 7.12 -0.25
C LYS A 71 11.95 7.98 -0.81
N THR A 72 10.85 7.38 -1.29
CA THR A 72 9.68 8.13 -1.74
C THR A 72 9.06 8.95 -0.61
N PHE A 73 9.15 8.49 0.64
CA PHE A 73 8.51 9.13 1.80
C PHE A 73 9.50 9.86 2.71
N LEU A 74 10.79 9.47 2.72
CA LEU A 74 11.82 10.15 3.51
C LEU A 74 11.88 11.65 3.19
N GLY A 75 11.93 12.48 4.23
CA GLY A 75 11.96 13.94 4.11
C GLY A 75 10.62 14.61 3.78
N ARG A 76 9.53 13.84 3.64
CA ARG A 76 8.17 14.40 3.43
C ARG A 76 7.40 14.52 4.74
N SER A 77 6.59 15.57 4.88
CA SER A 77 5.54 15.66 5.90
C SER A 77 4.24 15.19 5.26
N LEU A 78 3.70 14.06 5.72
CA LEU A 78 2.45 13.52 5.20
C LEU A 78 1.30 14.02 6.07
N LYS A 79 0.43 14.83 5.48
CA LYS A 79 -0.70 15.42 6.20
C LYS A 79 -1.86 14.46 6.37
N GLN A 80 -2.68 14.69 7.38
CA GLN A 80 -3.99 14.06 7.50
C GLN A 80 -4.77 14.23 6.18
N GLY A 81 -5.43 13.16 5.74
CA GLY A 81 -6.14 13.12 4.46
C GLY A 81 -5.25 12.80 3.26
N THR A 82 -3.91 12.77 3.41
CA THR A 82 -3.04 12.26 2.34
C THR A 82 -3.39 10.81 2.05
N THR A 83 -3.63 10.52 0.77
CA THR A 83 -3.87 9.17 0.27
C THR A 83 -2.64 8.69 -0.48
N VAL A 84 -2.07 7.57 -0.04
CA VAL A 84 -0.98 6.86 -0.73
C VAL A 84 -1.60 5.72 -1.54
N TYR A 85 -1.25 5.64 -2.81
CA TYR A 85 -1.67 4.57 -3.71
C TYR A 85 -0.48 3.68 -4.05
N LEU A 86 -0.68 2.38 -3.86
CA LEU A 86 0.23 1.32 -4.26
C LEU A 86 -0.45 0.54 -5.39
N THR A 87 0.01 0.74 -6.63
CA THR A 87 -0.62 0.16 -7.81
C THR A 87 0.30 -0.86 -8.45
N TRP A 88 -0.07 -2.14 -8.38
CA TRP A 88 0.59 -3.23 -9.09
C TRP A 88 0.05 -3.26 -10.52
N LEU A 89 0.90 -2.85 -11.47
CA LEU A 89 0.60 -2.93 -12.91
C LEU A 89 0.70 -4.38 -13.39
N GLU A 90 1.64 -5.11 -12.82
CA GLU A 90 1.92 -6.54 -12.97
C GLU A 90 2.58 -7.04 -11.67
N PRO A 91 2.69 -8.36 -11.41
CA PRO A 91 3.20 -8.87 -10.13
C PRO A 91 4.59 -8.32 -9.72
N SER A 92 5.45 -8.00 -10.70
CA SER A 92 6.80 -7.48 -10.51
C SER A 92 6.92 -5.96 -10.52
N ARG A 93 5.85 -5.21 -10.85
CA ARG A 93 5.93 -3.76 -11.05
C ARG A 93 4.93 -3.00 -10.19
N LEU A 94 5.48 -2.26 -9.21
CA LEU A 94 4.74 -1.39 -8.31
C LEU A 94 4.92 0.08 -8.68
N LEU A 95 3.82 0.80 -8.83
CA LEU A 95 3.78 2.26 -8.91
C LEU A 95 3.34 2.82 -7.57
N VAL A 96 4.10 3.80 -7.06
CA VAL A 96 3.80 4.51 -5.81
C VAL A 96 3.41 5.94 -6.16
N SER A 97 2.21 6.35 -5.76
CA SER A 97 1.77 7.75 -5.87
C SER A 97 1.13 8.20 -4.56
N HIS A 98 1.08 9.51 -4.34
CA HIS A 98 0.38 10.09 -3.20
C HIS A 98 -0.32 11.37 -3.63
N ILE A 99 -1.49 11.60 -3.05
CA ILE A 99 -2.28 12.81 -3.25
C ILE A 99 -2.47 13.44 -1.88
N GLN A 100 -2.05 14.69 -1.75
CA GLN A 100 -2.26 15.50 -0.56
C GLN A 100 -3.18 16.66 -0.94
N PHE A 101 -4.42 16.62 -0.47
CA PHE A 101 -5.38 17.69 -0.69
C PHE A 101 -5.13 18.81 0.32
N TYR A 102 -4.78 20.00 -0.17
CA TYR A 102 -4.75 21.21 0.64
C TYR A 102 -6.13 21.87 0.59
N PHE A 103 -7.14 21.30 1.25
CA PHE A 103 -8.43 21.97 1.41
C PHE A 103 -8.40 22.82 2.68
N ASN A 104 -8.13 24.11 2.54
CA ASN A 104 -8.39 25.10 3.57
C ASN A 104 -9.71 25.79 3.21
N MET A 105 -10.84 25.16 3.54
CA MET A 105 -12.13 25.85 3.52
C MET A 105 -12.30 26.58 4.84
N THR A 106 -11.81 27.82 4.91
CA THR A 106 -12.32 28.78 5.89
C THR A 106 -13.75 29.11 5.46
N PHE A 107 -14.75 28.47 6.07
CA PHE A 107 -16.12 28.97 5.99
C PHE A 107 -16.15 30.30 6.75
N ILE A 108 -16.22 31.40 6.02
CA ILE A 108 -16.63 32.71 6.55
C ILE A 108 -18.08 32.87 6.15
N GLY A 109 -18.97 32.81 7.12
CA GLY A 109 -20.42 33.03 6.99
C GLY A 109 -20.97 33.43 8.34
#